data_AF-A0A944YK63-F1
#
_entry.id   AF-A0A944YK63-F1
#
_cell.length_a   1.000
_cell.length_b   1.000
_cell.length_c   1.000
_cell.angle_alpha   90.00
_cell.angle_beta   90.00
_cell.angle_gamma   90.00
#
_symmetry.space_group_name_H-M   'P 1'
#
loop_
_entity.id
_entity.type
_entity.pdbx_description
1 polymer ?
#
loop_
_entity_poly.entity_id
_entity_poly.type
_entity_poly.pdbx_seq_one_letter_code
_entity_poly.pdbx_strand_id
1 'polypeptide(L)'
;MNFNGHIIIFASIFLGFWFDTVISSFDARTHILILESAPYLVETCIGLLIFCYWIYAIPEKLQSSSALLYGLLIDLCFGDAIGFHMLFFVAISYVIHLYALRFRLFSYFQLIIFFAGTAVFYLACKYLIFSPMNYSYLLLIFSFCINALAWLPIYFGMRYIRRRLI
;
A
#
# COMPACT_ATOMS: atom_id res chain seq x y z
N MET A 1 -15.69 16.90 -2.30
CA MET A 1 -16.21 15.60 -1.79
C MET A 1 -16.81 15.87 -0.42
N ASN A 2 -17.89 15.21 -0.03
CA ASN A 2 -18.46 15.43 1.30
C ASN A 2 -17.48 14.90 2.37
N PHE A 3 -17.48 15.51 3.56
CA PHE A 3 -16.60 15.15 4.68
C PHE A 3 -16.65 13.65 5.02
N ASN A 4 -17.84 13.04 4.96
CA ASN A 4 -18.04 11.60 5.16
C ASN A 4 -17.23 10.73 4.18
N GLY A 5 -17.06 11.17 2.92
CA GLY A 5 -16.26 10.43 1.95
C GLY A 5 -14.78 10.41 2.31
N HIS A 6 -14.24 11.52 2.82
CA HIS A 6 -12.85 11.57 3.30
C HIS A 6 -12.63 10.66 4.51
N ILE A 7 -13.59 10.60 5.44
CA ILE A 7 -13.54 9.70 6.59
C ILE A 7 -13.52 8.24 6.16
N ILE A 8 -14.39 7.83 5.24
CA ILE A 8 -14.47 6.44 4.77
C ILE A 8 -13.15 6.02 4.10
N ILE A 9 -12.59 6.90 3.26
CA ILE A 9 -11.30 6.64 2.62
C ILE A 9 -10.19 6.48 3.67
N PHE A 10 -10.09 7.42 4.60
CA PHE A 10 -9.09 7.33 5.66
C PHE A 10 -9.25 6.06 6.50
N ALA A 11 -10.48 5.73 6.93
CA ALA A 11 -10.77 4.52 7.69
C ALA A 11 -10.38 3.25 6.93
N SER A 12 -10.60 3.19 5.61
CA SER A 12 -10.19 2.05 4.80
C SER A 12 -8.67 1.90 4.68
N ILE A 13 -7.94 3.01 4.55
CA ILE A 13 -6.47 3.02 4.53
C ILE A 13 -5.95 2.57 5.90
N PHE A 14 -6.48 3.15 6.98
CA PHE A 14 -6.12 2.81 8.34
C PHE A 14 -6.35 1.32 8.63
N LEU A 15 -7.50 0.77 8.25
CA LEU A 15 -7.77 -0.67 8.36
C LEU A 15 -6.79 -1.51 7.55
N GLY A 16 -6.36 -1.03 6.38
CA GLY A 16 -5.32 -1.68 5.57
C GLY A 16 -3.98 -1.79 6.30
N PHE A 17 -3.49 -0.69 6.87
CA PHE A 17 -2.25 -0.69 7.67
C PHE A 17 -2.38 -1.55 8.92
N TRP A 18 -3.52 -1.47 9.61
CA TRP A 18 -3.78 -2.34 10.75
C TRP A 18 -3.80 -3.82 10.35
N PHE A 19 -4.33 -4.16 9.17
CA PHE A 19 -4.31 -5.53 8.69
C PHE A 19 -2.90 -5.98 8.31
N ASP A 20 -2.08 -5.11 7.72
CA ASP A 20 -0.66 -5.40 7.48
C ASP A 20 0.11 -5.65 8.79
N THR A 21 -0.15 -4.88 9.86
CA THR A 21 0.47 -5.12 11.17
C THR A 21 -0.02 -6.40 11.83
N VAL A 22 -1.29 -6.77 11.63
CA VAL A 22 -1.81 -8.05 12.07
C VAL A 22 -1.13 -9.20 11.31
N ILE A 23 -1.05 -9.13 9.98
CA ILE A 23 -0.37 -10.15 9.17
C ILE A 23 1.10 -10.28 9.57
N SER A 24 1.81 -9.17 9.77
CA SER A 24 3.21 -9.21 10.19
C SER A 24 3.37 -9.73 11.62
N SER A 25 2.39 -9.53 12.51
CA SER A 25 2.39 -10.11 13.85
C SER A 25 2.10 -11.62 13.86
N PHE A 26 1.35 -12.11 12.86
CA PHE A 26 1.06 -13.53 12.65
C PHE A 26 2.23 -14.30 12.02
N ASP A 27 3.44 -13.75 12.08
CA ASP A 27 4.63 -14.35 11.48
C ASP A 27 4.77 -15.83 11.93
N ALA A 28 4.59 -16.73 10.97
CA ALA A 28 4.61 -18.19 11.13
C ALA A 28 5.97 -18.71 11.67
N ARG A 29 6.95 -17.81 11.81
CA ARG A 29 8.26 -17.94 12.43
C ARG A 29 8.21 -18.45 13.87
N THR A 30 7.16 -18.15 14.64
CA THR A 30 7.01 -18.64 16.03
C THR A 30 6.59 -20.11 16.12
N HIS A 31 6.04 -20.68 15.05
CA HIS A 31 5.50 -22.05 15.06
C HIS A 31 6.38 -23.08 14.33
N ILE A 32 7.37 -22.66 13.53
CA ILE A 32 8.25 -23.57 12.78
C ILE A 32 9.72 -23.27 13.12
N LEU A 33 10.28 -24.08 14.02
CA LEU A 33 11.65 -23.98 14.56
C LEU A 33 12.77 -24.03 13.47
N ILE A 34 12.48 -24.54 12.27
CA ILE A 34 13.44 -24.69 11.17
C ILE A 34 13.68 -23.34 10.43
N LEU A 35 12.83 -22.33 10.64
CA LEU A 35 12.87 -21.03 9.94
C LEU A 35 13.42 -19.86 10.78
N GLU A 36 14.05 -20.15 11.92
CA GLU A 36 14.60 -19.14 12.84
C GLU A 36 15.72 -18.29 12.21
N SER A 37 16.38 -18.80 11.16
CA SER A 37 17.44 -18.12 10.41
C SER A 37 17.01 -17.58 9.04
N ALA A 38 15.76 -17.79 8.64
CA ALA A 38 15.29 -17.30 7.35
C ALA A 38 15.05 -15.78 7.41
N PRO A 39 15.54 -15.01 6.42
CA PRO A 39 15.09 -13.63 6.23
C PRO A 39 13.58 -13.63 5.99
N TYR A 40 12.87 -12.56 6.36
CA TYR A 40 11.44 -12.37 6.11
C TYR A 40 11.08 -12.93 4.72
N LEU A 41 10.14 -13.86 4.64
CA LEU A 41 9.81 -14.49 3.36
C LEU A 41 8.87 -13.62 2.51
N VAL A 42 7.96 -12.90 3.16
CA VAL A 42 6.92 -12.09 2.51
C VAL A 42 6.54 -10.94 3.43
N GLU A 43 6.43 -9.72 2.88
CA GLU A 43 5.76 -8.60 3.54
C GLU A 43 4.63 -8.05 2.66
N THR A 44 3.47 -7.83 3.26
CA THR A 44 2.30 -7.27 2.58
C THR A 44 2.25 -5.75 2.76
N CYS A 45 1.77 -5.05 1.73
CA CYS A 45 1.61 -3.60 1.71
C CYS A 45 0.17 -3.23 1.34
N ILE A 46 -0.80 -3.85 2.01
CA ILE A 46 -2.24 -3.69 1.76
C ILE A 46 -2.68 -2.25 2.01
N GLY A 47 -2.19 -1.59 3.05
CA GLY A 47 -2.50 -0.18 3.35
C GLY A 47 -2.13 0.76 2.20
N LEU A 48 -0.95 0.56 1.61
CA LEU A 48 -0.49 1.33 0.46
C LEU A 48 -1.30 0.99 -0.80
N LEU A 49 -1.62 -0.29 -1.03
CA LEU A 49 -2.43 -0.70 -2.18
C LEU A 49 -3.85 -0.12 -2.11
N ILE A 50 -4.49 -0.10 -0.93
CA ILE A 50 -5.80 0.54 -0.75
C ILE A 50 -5.72 2.03 -1.05
N PHE A 51 -4.66 2.71 -0.59
CA PHE A 51 -4.43 4.12 -0.91
C PHE A 51 -4.26 4.35 -2.42
N CYS A 52 -3.43 3.55 -3.09
CA CYS A 52 -3.25 3.58 -4.54
C CYS A 52 -4.57 3.39 -5.30
N TYR A 53 -5.43 2.48 -4.83
CA TYR A 53 -6.76 2.28 -5.39
C TYR A 53 -7.59 3.56 -5.32
N TRP A 54 -7.64 4.23 -4.17
CA TRP A 54 -8.49 5.41 -4.00
C TRP A 54 -8.07 6.57 -4.91
N ILE A 55 -6.76 6.80 -5.06
CA ILE A 55 -6.24 7.83 -5.97
C ILE A 55 -6.58 7.48 -7.41
N TYR A 56 -6.34 6.22 -7.81
CA TYR A 56 -6.68 5.75 -9.16
C TYR A 56 -8.18 5.85 -9.45
N ALA A 57 -9.02 5.52 -8.46
CA ALA A 57 -10.46 5.46 -8.57
C ALA A 57 -11.11 6.84 -8.67
N ILE A 58 -10.56 7.85 -7.99
CA ILE A 58 -11.14 9.20 -7.88
C ILE A 58 -10.04 10.28 -7.93
N PRO A 59 -9.29 10.40 -9.04
CA PRO A 59 -8.16 11.33 -9.13
C PRO A 59 -8.60 12.80 -8.97
N GLU A 60 -9.78 13.16 -9.47
CA GLU A 60 -10.27 14.54 -9.42
C GLU A 60 -10.59 15.04 -8.00
N LYS A 61 -10.96 14.14 -7.07
CA LYS A 61 -11.36 14.53 -5.70
C LYS A 61 -10.22 14.41 -4.69
N LEU A 62 -9.15 13.71 -5.03
CA LEU A 62 -8.11 13.27 -4.10
C LEU A 62 -6.76 13.83 -4.54
N GLN A 63 -6.62 15.15 -4.46
CA GLN A 63 -5.42 15.86 -4.88
C GLN A 63 -4.18 15.43 -4.09
N SER A 64 -3.00 15.67 -4.65
CA SER A 64 -1.70 15.38 -4.02
C SER A 64 -1.55 16.01 -2.62
N SER A 65 -2.17 17.17 -2.38
CA SER A 65 -2.21 17.80 -1.05
C SER A 65 -2.97 16.98 0.00
N SER A 66 -4.05 16.30 -0.38
CA SER A 66 -4.81 15.42 0.52
C SER A 66 -4.03 14.14 0.85
N ALA A 67 -3.23 13.64 -0.10
CA ALA A 67 -2.33 12.50 0.13
C ALA A 67 -1.30 12.80 1.24
N LEU A 68 -0.83 14.05 1.34
CA LEU A 68 0.08 14.47 2.41
C LEU A 68 -0.56 14.32 3.79
N LEU A 69 -1.80 14.80 3.95
CA LEU A 69 -2.53 14.69 5.23
C LEU A 69 -2.77 13.23 5.62
N TYR A 70 -3.18 12.37 4.67
CA TYR A 70 -3.37 10.96 4.96
C TYR A 70 -2.06 10.26 5.34
N GLY A 71 -0.97 10.54 4.61
CA GLY A 71 0.34 9.98 4.93
C GLY A 71 0.86 10.42 6.29
N LEU A 72 0.66 11.70 6.66
CA LEU A 72 1.03 12.22 7.99
C LEU A 72 0.22 11.54 9.11
N LEU A 73 -1.08 11.35 8.92
CA LEU A 73 -1.91 10.64 9.91
C LEU A 73 -1.48 9.19 10.08
N ILE A 74 -1.12 8.51 8.99
CA ILE A 74 -0.62 7.14 9.05
C ILE A 74 0.76 7.08 9.71
N ASP A 75 1.68 8.00 9.39
CA ASP A 75 2.98 8.13 10.05
C ASP A 75 2.82 8.29 11.57
N LEU A 76 1.84 9.07 12.04
CA LEU A 76 1.58 9.24 13.48
C LEU A 76 1.02 7.99 14.17
N CYS A 77 0.29 7.13 13.44
CA CYS A 77 -0.35 5.94 14.02
C CYS A 77 0.49 4.66 13.91
N PHE A 78 1.23 4.51 12.81
CA PHE A 78 1.90 3.25 12.44
C PHE A 78 3.36 3.44 12.01
N GLY A 79 3.82 4.67 11.79
CA GLY A 79 5.14 4.93 11.26
C GLY A 79 6.23 4.85 12.33
N ASP A 80 7.35 4.20 11.99
CA ASP A 80 8.57 4.25 12.80
C ASP A 80 9.27 5.62 12.70
N ALA A 81 9.09 6.33 11.58
CA ALA A 81 9.62 7.68 11.37
C ALA A 81 8.60 8.57 10.66
N ILE A 82 8.39 9.75 11.23
CA ILE A 82 7.49 10.76 10.67
C ILE A 82 8.04 11.22 9.31
N GLY A 83 7.20 11.15 8.28
CA GLY A 83 7.49 11.62 6.94
C GLY A 83 7.75 10.53 5.92
N PHE A 84 7.96 9.28 6.33
CA PHE A 84 8.19 8.18 5.39
C PHE A 84 6.93 7.88 4.58
N HIS A 85 5.80 7.54 5.22
CA HIS A 85 4.56 7.29 4.50
C HIS A 85 4.06 8.56 3.81
N MET A 86 4.22 9.73 4.44
CA MET A 86 3.88 11.02 3.84
C MET A 86 4.56 11.24 2.48
N LEU A 87 5.88 11.05 2.39
CA LEU A 87 6.63 11.28 1.16
C LEU A 87 6.19 10.32 0.05
N PHE A 88 6.09 9.03 0.37
CA PHE A 88 5.67 8.01 -0.61
C PHE A 88 4.24 8.24 -1.09
N PHE A 89 3.33 8.64 -0.20
CA PHE A 89 1.93 8.87 -0.56
C PHE A 89 1.79 10.04 -1.52
N VAL A 90 2.51 11.14 -1.27
CA VAL A 90 2.53 12.30 -2.17
C VAL A 90 3.17 11.94 -3.51
N ALA A 91 4.32 11.25 -3.51
CA ALA A 91 5.02 10.87 -4.73
C ALA A 91 4.17 9.95 -5.62
N ILE A 92 3.61 8.88 -5.04
CA ILE A 92 2.75 7.93 -5.76
C ILE A 92 1.48 8.63 -6.26
N SER A 93 0.86 9.46 -5.42
CA SER A 93 -0.31 10.25 -5.82
C SER A 93 0.00 11.12 -7.04
N TYR A 94 1.12 11.84 -7.01
CA TYR A 94 1.55 12.68 -8.11
C TYR A 94 1.74 11.91 -9.42
N VAL A 95 2.42 10.75 -9.38
CA VAL A 95 2.62 9.88 -10.56
C VAL A 95 1.28 9.40 -11.12
N ILE A 96 0.35 8.97 -10.27
CA ILE A 96 -0.98 8.51 -10.72
C ILE A 96 -1.76 9.65 -11.37
N HIS A 97 -1.69 10.88 -10.83
CA HIS A 97 -2.37 12.03 -11.40
C HIS A 97 -1.81 12.43 -12.77
N LEU A 98 -0.48 12.44 -12.93
CA LEU A 98 0.16 12.76 -14.20
C LEU A 98 -0.28 11.82 -15.33
N TYR A 99 -0.51 10.55 -15.01
CA TYR A 99 -0.90 9.53 -15.98
C TYR A 99 -2.35 9.07 -15.85
N ALA A 100 -3.22 9.84 -15.19
CA ALA A 100 -4.59 9.43 -14.85
C ALA A 100 -5.41 8.95 -16.06
N LEU A 101 -5.25 9.60 -17.22
CA LEU A 101 -5.91 9.19 -18.47
C LEU A 101 -5.36 7.87 -19.03
N ARG A 102 -4.05 7.65 -18.93
CA ARG A 102 -3.40 6.41 -19.41
C ARG A 102 -3.77 5.22 -18.54
N PHE A 103 -3.82 5.41 -17.22
CA PHE A 103 -4.25 4.38 -16.28
C PHE A 103 -5.67 3.87 -16.52
N ARG A 104 -6.57 4.69 -17.09
CA ARG A 104 -7.93 4.25 -17.48
C ARG A 104 -7.95 3.33 -18.71
N LEU A 105 -6.91 3.37 -19.55
CA LEU A 105 -6.78 2.56 -20.77
C LEU A 105 -5.98 1.28 -20.53
N PHE A 106 -5.23 1.19 -19.44
CA PHE A 106 -4.43 0.01 -19.12
C PHE A 106 -5.29 -1.20 -18.80
N SER A 107 -4.78 -2.38 -19.18
CA SER A 107 -5.39 -3.65 -18.85
C SER A 107 -5.24 -3.95 -17.35
N TYR A 108 -6.13 -4.78 -16.80
CA TYR A 108 -6.04 -5.21 -15.40
C TYR A 108 -4.68 -5.83 -15.07
N PHE A 109 -4.06 -6.54 -16.01
CA PHE A 109 -2.73 -7.13 -15.84
C PHE A 109 -1.63 -6.07 -15.72
N GLN A 110 -1.66 -5.02 -16.55
CA GLN A 110 -0.73 -3.91 -16.46
C GLN A 110 -0.88 -3.14 -15.14
N LEU A 111 -2.11 -2.96 -14.64
CA LEU A 111 -2.35 -2.36 -13.33
C LEU A 111 -1.74 -3.20 -12.21
N ILE A 112 -1.95 -4.53 -12.22
CA ILE A 112 -1.41 -5.44 -11.21
C ILE A 112 0.12 -5.30 -11.13
N ILE A 113 0.81 -5.35 -12.27
CA ILE A 113 2.28 -5.23 -12.31
C ILE A 113 2.72 -3.86 -11.77
N PHE A 114 2.05 -2.78 -12.19
CA PHE A 114 2.40 -1.43 -11.77
C PHE A 114 2.25 -1.23 -10.25
N PHE A 115 1.10 -1.62 -9.68
CA PHE A 115 0.84 -1.44 -8.25
C PHE A 115 1.66 -2.40 -7.38
N ALA A 116 1.87 -3.64 -7.82
CA ALA A 116 2.78 -4.56 -7.15
C ALA A 116 4.23 -4.03 -7.16
N GLY A 117 4.68 -3.49 -8.31
CA GLY A 117 6.00 -2.87 -8.42
C GLY A 117 6.15 -1.65 -7.52
N THR A 118 5.10 -0.83 -7.42
CA THR A 118 5.08 0.33 -6.51
C THR A 118 5.15 -0.11 -5.04
N ALA A 119 4.43 -1.17 -4.67
CA ALA A 119 4.47 -1.73 -3.31
C ALA A 119 5.87 -2.26 -2.95
N VAL A 120 6.51 -2.98 -3.87
CA VAL A 120 7.87 -3.51 -3.68
C VAL A 120 8.91 -2.41 -3.65
N PHE A 121 8.76 -1.36 -4.46
CA PHE A 121 9.64 -0.20 -4.41
C PHE A 121 9.56 0.50 -3.04
N TYR A 122 8.34 0.72 -2.55
CA TYR A 122 8.11 1.24 -1.21
C TYR A 122 8.75 0.35 -0.12
N LEU A 123 8.58 -0.97 -0.23
CA LEU A 123 9.17 -1.94 0.68
C LEU A 123 10.70 -1.93 0.65
N ALA A 124 11.29 -1.88 -0.55
CA ALA A 124 12.72 -1.80 -0.73
C ALA A 124 13.30 -0.57 -0.02
N CYS A 125 12.66 0.60 -0.17
CA CYS A 125 13.07 1.81 0.53
C CYS A 125 12.91 1.69 2.05
N LYS A 126 11.82 1.07 2.54
CA LYS A 126 11.61 0.83 3.97
C LYS A 126 12.77 0.02 4.56
N TYR A 127 13.11 -1.12 3.94
CA TYR A 127 14.23 -1.94 4.42
C TYR A 127 15.59 -1.28 4.27
N LEU A 128 15.83 -0.56 3.16
CA LEU A 128 17.10 0.12 2.94
C LEU A 128 17.38 1.18 4.03
N ILE A 129 16.35 1.91 4.46
CA ILE A 129 16.48 3.00 5.43
C ILE A 129 16.47 2.49 6.87
N PHE A 130 15.51 1.62 7.22
CA PHE A 130 15.27 1.24 8.62
C PHE A 130 15.89 -0.09 9.03
N SER A 131 16.20 -0.98 8.09
CA SER A 131 16.69 -2.33 8.40
C SER A 131 17.60 -2.89 7.30
N PRO A 132 18.72 -2.21 6.98
CA PRO A 132 19.59 -2.58 5.87
C PRO A 132 20.17 -3.99 6.01
N MET A 133 20.41 -4.45 7.24
CA MET A 133 20.92 -5.79 7.52
C MET A 133 19.93 -6.92 7.19
N ASN A 134 18.63 -6.61 7.14
CA ASN A 134 17.56 -7.57 6.82
C ASN A 134 17.11 -7.48 5.36
N TYR A 135 17.79 -6.67 4.54
CA TYR A 135 17.42 -6.48 3.14
C TYR A 135 17.73 -7.76 2.32
N SER A 136 16.68 -8.42 1.83
CA SER A 136 16.79 -9.61 1.00
C SER A 136 16.12 -9.41 -0.36
N TYR A 137 16.83 -9.71 -1.44
CA TYR A 137 16.24 -9.68 -2.79
C TYR A 137 15.13 -10.73 -2.96
N LEU A 138 15.26 -11.86 -2.26
CA LEU A 138 14.27 -12.94 -2.30
C LEU A 138 12.95 -12.50 -1.66
N LEU A 139 13.02 -11.78 -0.53
CA LEU A 139 11.88 -11.16 0.12
C LEU A 139 11.12 -10.25 -0.86
N LEU A 140 11.84 -9.39 -1.59
CA LEU A 140 11.23 -8.44 -2.52
C LEU A 140 10.49 -9.14 -3.66
N ILE A 141 11.05 -10.22 -4.21
CA ILE A 141 10.43 -11.00 -5.28
C ILE A 141 9.18 -11.72 -4.79
N PHE A 142 9.23 -12.38 -3.63
CA PHE A 142 8.04 -13.04 -3.09
C PHE A 142 6.97 -12.03 -2.68
N SER A 143 7.37 -10.90 -2.09
CA SER A 143 6.48 -9.80 -1.78
C SER A 143 5.85 -9.20 -3.04
N PHE A 144 6.56 -9.14 -4.17
CA PHE A 144 5.98 -8.73 -5.46
C PHE A 144 4.81 -9.63 -5.84
N CYS A 145 5.01 -10.94 -5.85
CA CYS A 145 3.99 -11.91 -6.23
C CYS A 145 2.76 -11.85 -5.30
N ILE A 146 2.98 -11.74 -3.99
CA ILE A 146 1.90 -11.67 -3.01
C ILE A 146 1.13 -10.35 -3.12
N ASN A 147 1.80 -9.21 -3.25
CA ASN A 147 1.14 -7.93 -3.44
C ASN A 147 0.42 -7.83 -4.80
N ALA A 148 0.94 -8.48 -5.84
CA ALA A 148 0.26 -8.62 -7.13
C ALA A 148 -1.06 -9.41 -7.01
N LEU A 149 -1.03 -10.53 -6.28
CA LEU A 149 -2.24 -11.30 -5.98
C LEU A 149 -3.20 -10.52 -5.08
N ALA A 150 -2.70 -9.78 -4.09
CA ALA A 150 -3.49 -8.98 -3.17
C ALA A 150 -4.19 -7.79 -3.86
N TRP A 151 -3.64 -7.26 -4.96
CA TRP A 151 -4.27 -6.18 -5.70
C TRP A 151 -5.68 -6.55 -6.22
N LEU A 152 -5.88 -7.79 -6.68
CA LEU A 152 -7.16 -8.25 -7.22
C LEU A 152 -8.32 -8.12 -6.20
N PRO A 153 -8.27 -8.74 -5.01
CA PRO A 153 -9.33 -8.62 -4.01
C PRO A 153 -9.47 -7.18 -3.52
N ILE A 154 -8.38 -6.41 -3.38
CA ILE A 154 -8.45 -4.99 -3.00
C ILE A 154 -9.22 -4.19 -4.05
N TYR A 155 -8.92 -4.39 -5.33
CA TYR A 155 -9.59 -3.68 -6.42
C TYR A 155 -11.11 -3.95 -6.43
N PHE A 156 -11.52 -5.21 -6.33
CA PHE A 156 -12.94 -5.56 -6.31
C PHE A 156 -13.64 -5.13 -5.03
N GLY A 157 -13.00 -5.34 -3.87
CA GLY A 157 -13.53 -4.96 -2.56
C GLY A 157 -13.73 -3.46 -2.42
N MET A 158 -12.72 -2.67 -2.75
CA MET A 158 -12.82 -1.20 -2.68
C MET A 158 -13.78 -0.65 -3.74
N ARG A 159 -13.91 -1.30 -4.91
CA ARG A 159 -14.93 -0.94 -5.91
C ARG A 159 -16.34 -1.14 -5.39
N TYR A 160 -16.58 -2.19 -4.62
CA TYR A 160 -17.86 -2.42 -3.95
C TYR A 160 -18.14 -1.33 -2.90
N ILE A 161 -17.18 -1.05 -2.03
CA ILE A 161 -17.27 0.00 -1.00
C ILE A 161 -17.58 1.35 -1.63
N ARG A 162 -16.82 1.75 -2.65
CA ARG A 162 -17.02 3.02 -3.36
C ARG A 162 -18.43 3.13 -3.90
N ARG A 163 -18.94 2.10 -4.60
CA ARG A 163 -20.29 2.15 -5.23
C ARG A 163 -21.44 2.20 -4.23
N ARG A 164 -21.23 1.71 -3.01
CA ARG A 164 -22.29 1.60 -1.99
C ARG A 164 -22.30 2.77 -1.02
N LEU A 165 -21.14 3.36 -0.74
CA LEU A 165 -20.96 4.33 0.35
C LEU A 165 -20.56 5.73 -0.10
N ILE A 166 -20.14 5.93 -1.36
CA ILE A 166 -19.64 7.21 -1.91
C ILE A 166 -20.30 7.53 -3.26
#